data_AF-A0A945PE70-F1
#
_entry.id   AF-A0A945PE70-F1
#
_cell.length_a   1.000
_cell.length_b   1.000
_cell.length_c   1.000
_cell.angle_alpha   90.00
_cell.angle_beta   90.00
_cell.angle_gamma   90.00
#
_symmetry.space_group_name_H-M   'P 1'
#
loop_
_entity.id
_entity.type
_entity.pdbx_description
1 polymer ?
#
loop_
_entity_poly.entity_id
_entity_poly.type
_entity_poly.pdbx_seq_one_letter_code
_entity_poly.pdbx_strand_id
1 'polypeptide(L)'
;MLLALGAAHPVAVGALSSASARFDPPKVAAGTSQSVALLVTYFPGNGEAVTASTIDLQQGATILAATSSRGRVQHTSDQMILDYLHAPIGSVQTDTLLLQIAAGVVDNVSWASTLVTTLDTDSQASHRAEWSLPVAAPLQTRWSVAPDQWYVGETVELQVALINDDTRPLEGIWLAWPHRVRGDSVTVDSPVIVGGEQATLGYTAHILPRPLTGLGEVMDQGRLTLRGTISSGGLRSKLKPLPIDIVPVPSLRVEVSEPLRRNQEGAAQCVWTLSGTRDLQATDLRVSIDGLNSIVVSDTGMSNAQIEFDVSTGSAQIILTNVDLVPGDTLAIPLRLVPRHTGPLAFRPSVTPADRQQSIGISQTAVVAVLEDENPGAGRIASAPTDLELARSGLVRAWTQALGQLPIDAGAAVRLQAEGRHDANWMVEEAVTTALLQRGHRLPMDDDTTTYELAFQIATSQATYEP
;
A
#
# COMPACT_ATOMS: atom_id res chain seq x y z
N MET A 1 -3.97 -8.35 76.96
CA MET A 1 -2.88 -9.26 76.55
C MET A 1 -1.82 -8.41 75.88
N LEU A 2 -0.72 -8.09 76.58
CA LEU A 2 0.36 -7.25 76.07
C LEU A 2 1.33 -8.15 75.29
N LEU A 3 1.54 -7.87 74.01
CA LEU A 3 2.58 -8.52 73.21
C LEU A 3 3.90 -7.77 73.46
N ALA A 4 4.76 -8.32 74.33
CA ALA A 4 6.12 -7.84 74.50
C ALA A 4 7.02 -8.52 73.46
N LEU A 5 7.35 -7.82 72.38
CA LEU A 5 8.40 -8.22 71.44
C LEU A 5 9.75 -7.80 72.03
N GLY A 6 10.48 -8.76 72.57
CA GLY A 6 11.87 -8.56 72.96
C GLY A 6 12.74 -8.34 71.73
N ALA A 7 13.24 -7.12 71.55
CA ALA A 7 14.30 -6.84 70.59
C ALA A 7 15.60 -7.45 71.12
N ALA A 8 15.89 -8.69 70.71
CA ALA A 8 17.27 -9.17 70.73
C ALA A 8 18.07 -8.24 69.82
N HIS A 9 19.21 -7.73 70.30
CA HIS A 9 20.14 -6.95 69.48
C HIS A 9 20.35 -7.70 68.16
N PRO A 10 20.09 -7.08 67.00
CA PRO A 10 20.43 -7.71 65.74
C PRO A 10 21.95 -7.87 65.75
N VAL A 11 22.42 -9.11 65.75
CA VAL A 11 23.75 -9.42 65.23
C VAL A 11 23.77 -8.80 63.83
N ALA A 12 24.72 -7.91 63.57
CA ALA A 12 24.86 -7.26 62.28
C ALA A 12 25.22 -8.33 61.23
N VAL A 13 24.21 -9.02 60.71
CA VAL A 13 24.27 -9.68 59.43
C VAL A 13 24.39 -8.54 58.44
N GLY A 14 25.55 -8.40 57.77
CA GLY A 14 25.74 -7.39 56.74
C GLY A 14 24.57 -7.47 55.77
N ALA A 15 23.81 -6.38 55.63
CA ALA A 15 22.74 -6.31 54.64
C ALA A 15 23.43 -6.41 53.27
N LEU A 16 23.21 -7.53 52.58
CA LEU A 16 23.73 -7.80 51.25
C LEU A 16 22.92 -7.03 50.21
N SER A 17 23.57 -6.42 49.21
CA SER A 17 22.86 -5.84 48.07
C SER A 17 21.91 -6.83 47.41
N SER A 18 20.75 -6.38 46.98
CA SER A 18 19.77 -7.22 46.27
C SER A 18 18.99 -6.43 45.23
N ALA A 19 18.26 -7.14 44.37
CA ALA A 19 17.39 -6.53 43.38
C ALA A 19 16.05 -7.26 43.27
N SER A 20 14.98 -6.49 43.01
CA SER A 20 13.69 -7.02 42.59
C SER A 20 13.31 -6.45 41.24
N ALA A 21 12.48 -7.19 40.49
CA ALA A 21 12.04 -6.80 39.17
C ALA A 21 10.51 -6.83 39.06
N ARG A 22 9.97 -5.89 38.28
CA ARG A 22 8.56 -5.90 37.84
C ARG A 22 8.49 -5.62 36.34
N PHE A 23 7.72 -6.44 35.63
CA PHE A 23 7.44 -6.24 34.22
C PHE A 23 6.15 -5.43 34.00
N ASP A 24 6.17 -4.57 33.00
CA ASP A 24 5.01 -3.83 32.52
C ASP A 24 5.03 -3.81 30.96
N PRO A 25 4.11 -4.51 30.27
CA PRO A 25 3.03 -5.32 30.85
C PRO A 25 3.57 -6.53 31.64
N PRO A 26 2.82 -7.06 32.62
CA PRO A 26 3.25 -8.20 33.44
C PRO A 26 3.25 -9.54 32.69
N LYS A 27 2.87 -9.55 31.41
CA LYS A 27 2.76 -10.73 30.54
C LYS A 27 2.97 -10.31 29.09
N VAL A 28 3.55 -11.21 28.28
CA VAL A 28 3.81 -10.98 26.86
C VAL A 28 3.21 -12.08 25.98
N ALA A 29 3.09 -11.87 24.67
CA ALA A 29 2.60 -12.86 23.74
C ALA A 29 3.74 -13.58 23.00
N ALA A 30 3.58 -14.87 22.75
CA ALA A 30 4.51 -15.65 21.94
C ALA A 30 4.42 -15.28 20.45
N GLY A 31 5.54 -15.36 19.73
CA GLY A 31 5.61 -15.25 18.26
C GLY A 31 5.59 -13.82 17.70
N THR A 32 5.48 -12.81 18.56
CA THR A 32 5.54 -11.39 18.17
C THR A 32 6.61 -10.63 18.95
N SER A 33 7.21 -9.64 18.30
CA SER A 33 8.05 -8.66 18.98
C SER A 33 7.18 -7.64 19.69
N GLN A 34 7.54 -7.27 20.91
CA GLN A 34 6.76 -6.32 21.70
C GLN A 34 7.63 -5.56 22.70
N SER A 35 7.20 -4.34 23.01
CA SER A 35 7.86 -3.48 23.98
C SER A 35 7.45 -3.84 25.40
N VAL A 36 8.41 -3.91 26.32
CA VAL A 36 8.22 -4.23 27.74
C VAL A 36 9.10 -3.30 28.56
N ALA A 37 8.53 -2.71 29.61
CA ALA A 37 9.30 -2.04 30.64
C ALA A 37 9.64 -3.03 31.75
N LEU A 38 10.93 -3.20 32.06
CA LEU A 38 11.43 -3.95 33.19
C LEU A 38 11.93 -2.96 34.25
N LEU A 39 11.18 -2.85 35.35
CA LEU A 39 11.51 -1.97 36.47
C LEU A 39 12.35 -2.76 37.47
N VAL A 40 13.65 -2.48 37.52
CA VAL A 40 14.58 -3.13 38.44
C VAL A 40 14.82 -2.23 39.64
N THR A 41 14.39 -2.66 40.82
CA THR A 41 14.61 -1.93 42.07
C THR A 41 15.79 -2.55 42.80
N TYR A 42 16.83 -1.76 42.98
CA TYR A 42 18.04 -2.14 43.70
C TYR A 42 17.91 -1.75 45.17
N PHE A 43 18.36 -2.64 46.06
CA PHE A 43 18.44 -2.44 47.50
C PHE A 43 19.91 -2.61 47.90
N PRO A 44 20.71 -1.54 47.86
CA PRO A 44 22.13 -1.62 48.21
C PRO A 44 22.32 -2.00 49.68
N GLY A 45 23.33 -2.81 49.93
CA GLY A 45 23.78 -3.18 51.26
C GLY A 45 24.36 -2.01 52.05
N ASN A 46 24.55 -2.20 53.35
CA ASN A 46 25.11 -1.15 54.20
C ASN A 46 26.57 -0.86 53.81
N GLY A 47 26.84 0.33 53.28
CA GLY A 47 28.17 0.72 52.81
C GLY A 47 28.52 0.21 51.40
N GLU A 48 27.55 -0.39 50.70
CA GLU A 48 27.69 -0.83 49.31
C GLU A 48 27.02 0.16 48.36
N ALA A 49 27.56 0.29 47.15
CA ALA A 49 26.84 0.84 46.02
C ALA A 49 26.90 -0.13 44.84
N VAL A 50 25.78 -0.31 44.14
CA VAL A 50 25.75 -1.11 42.92
C VAL A 50 26.40 -0.31 41.80
N THR A 51 27.43 -0.89 41.19
CA THR A 51 28.25 -0.27 40.13
C THR A 51 27.97 -0.87 38.76
N ALA A 52 27.55 -2.13 38.71
CA ALA A 52 27.07 -2.78 37.49
C ALA A 52 26.02 -3.86 37.80
N SER A 53 25.21 -4.19 36.82
CA SER A 53 24.28 -5.32 36.86
C SER A 53 24.31 -6.05 35.53
N THR A 54 24.49 -7.37 35.57
CA THR A 54 24.29 -8.23 34.40
C THR A 54 22.95 -8.90 34.53
N ILE A 55 22.16 -8.92 33.46
CA ILE A 55 20.86 -9.58 33.39
C ILE A 55 20.90 -10.56 32.22
N ASP A 56 20.87 -11.85 32.54
CA ASP A 56 20.84 -12.96 31.60
C ASP A 56 19.40 -13.40 31.36
N LEU A 57 19.06 -13.55 30.09
CA LEU A 57 17.81 -14.10 29.61
C LEU A 57 17.99 -15.61 29.38
N GLN A 58 17.29 -16.43 30.14
CA GLN A 58 17.28 -17.87 29.89
C GLN A 58 16.45 -18.19 28.64
N GLN A 59 16.70 -19.37 28.05
CA GLN A 59 16.12 -19.79 26.76
C GLN A 59 14.61 -19.52 26.65
N GLY A 60 14.17 -19.09 25.46
CA GLY A 60 12.75 -18.92 25.14
C GLY A 60 12.35 -17.49 24.71
N ALA A 61 13.27 -16.53 24.76
CA ALA A 61 13.07 -15.20 24.18
C ALA A 61 14.38 -14.59 23.70
N THR A 62 14.29 -13.54 22.89
CA THR A 62 15.42 -12.74 22.43
C THR A 62 15.19 -11.26 22.68
N ILE A 63 16.23 -10.57 23.13
CA ILE A 63 16.29 -9.11 23.28
C ILE A 63 16.68 -8.52 21.91
N LEU A 64 15.84 -7.62 21.40
CA LEU A 64 16.02 -6.94 20.12
C LEU A 64 16.54 -5.50 20.30
N ALA A 65 16.18 -4.87 21.41
CA ALA A 65 16.66 -3.56 21.82
C ALA A 65 16.50 -3.40 23.33
N ALA A 66 17.40 -2.62 23.96
CA ALA A 66 17.32 -2.29 25.37
C ALA A 66 17.87 -0.88 25.65
N THR A 67 17.17 -0.11 26.46
CA THR A 67 17.65 1.17 27.01
C THR A 67 17.35 1.25 28.50
N SER A 68 18.11 2.05 29.25
CA SER A 68 17.96 2.26 30.69
C SER A 68 17.76 3.74 30.96
N SER A 69 16.97 4.06 31.99
CA SER A 69 16.73 5.45 32.41
C SER A 69 17.87 6.01 33.26
N ARG A 70 18.75 5.16 33.80
CA ARG A 70 19.84 5.57 34.72
C ARG A 70 21.22 5.14 34.25
N GLY A 71 21.36 3.90 33.82
CA GLY A 71 22.62 3.28 33.43
C GLY A 71 22.87 3.34 31.94
N ARG A 72 24.11 3.04 31.54
CA ARG A 72 24.41 2.72 30.15
C ARG A 72 24.15 1.25 29.92
N VAL A 73 23.47 0.92 28.82
CA VAL A 73 23.11 -0.46 28.47
C VAL A 73 23.96 -0.93 27.31
N GLN A 74 24.56 -2.10 27.46
CA GLN A 74 25.04 -2.92 26.35
C GLN A 74 24.22 -4.21 26.36
N HIS A 75 23.83 -4.72 25.20
CA HIS A 75 23.04 -5.95 25.13
C HIS A 75 23.42 -6.83 23.94
N THR A 76 23.25 -8.13 24.13
CA THR A 76 23.19 -9.17 23.09
C THR A 76 21.74 -9.67 22.98
N SER A 77 21.50 -10.74 22.23
CA SER A 77 20.19 -11.38 22.12
C SER A 77 19.68 -11.98 23.44
N ASP A 78 20.58 -12.30 24.37
CA ASP A 78 20.31 -13.11 25.57
C ASP A 78 20.91 -12.52 26.85
N GLN A 79 21.58 -11.37 26.78
CA GLN A 79 22.18 -10.73 27.94
C GLN A 79 22.10 -9.21 27.84
N MET A 80 21.97 -8.55 29.00
CA MET A 80 22.15 -7.11 29.15
C MET A 80 23.17 -6.83 30.24
N ILE A 81 24.05 -5.86 29.98
CA ILE A 81 25.01 -5.33 30.94
C ILE A 81 24.65 -3.86 31.18
N LEU A 82 24.37 -3.55 32.44
CA LEU A 82 24.00 -2.23 32.94
C LEU A 82 25.20 -1.65 33.69
N ASP A 83 25.73 -0.54 33.19
CA ASP A 83 26.87 0.17 33.78
C ASP A 83 26.38 1.42 34.54
N TYR A 84 26.69 1.45 35.84
CA TYR A 84 26.40 2.54 36.77
C TYR A 84 27.67 3.19 37.33
N LEU A 85 28.87 2.92 36.79
CA LEU A 85 30.14 3.41 37.33
C LEU A 85 30.21 4.93 37.49
N HIS A 86 29.56 5.67 36.59
CA HIS A 86 29.53 7.14 36.64
C HIS A 86 28.46 7.71 37.60
N ALA A 87 27.51 6.88 38.03
CA ALA A 87 26.49 7.24 39.02
C ALA A 87 26.05 6.02 39.84
N PRO A 88 26.90 5.52 40.75
CA PRO A 88 26.63 4.28 41.49
C PRO A 88 25.36 4.38 42.35
N ILE A 89 24.65 3.25 42.47
CA ILE A 89 23.38 3.19 43.21
C ILE A 89 23.69 2.86 44.67
N GLY A 90 23.81 3.89 45.51
CA GLY A 90 24.09 3.77 46.96
C GLY A 90 22.86 3.85 47.86
N SER A 91 21.66 3.94 47.30
CA SER A 91 20.38 3.92 48.05
C SER A 91 19.33 3.13 47.29
N VAL A 92 18.21 2.80 47.93
CA VAL A 92 17.09 2.13 47.26
C VAL A 92 16.58 2.98 46.09
N GLN A 93 16.70 2.44 44.88
CA GLN A 93 16.34 3.14 43.64
C GLN A 93 15.86 2.17 42.58
N THR A 94 14.96 2.65 41.72
CA THR A 94 14.45 1.89 40.57
C THR A 94 15.07 2.41 39.28
N ASP A 95 15.59 1.50 38.47
CA ASP A 95 15.95 1.73 37.07
C ASP A 95 14.86 1.16 36.17
N THR A 96 14.49 1.91 35.13
CA THR A 96 13.47 1.49 34.17
C THR A 96 14.17 1.11 32.87
N LEU A 97 14.14 -0.18 32.57
CA LEU A 97 14.67 -0.72 31.32
C LEU A 97 13.55 -0.81 30.29
N LEU A 98 13.67 -0.11 29.17
CA LEU A 98 12.75 -0.24 28.04
C LEU A 98 13.32 -1.26 27.07
N LEU A 99 12.63 -2.39 26.93
CA LEU A 99 13.06 -3.53 26.14
C LEU A 99 12.15 -3.72 24.94
N GLN A 100 12.71 -4.14 23.82
CA GLN A 100 11.97 -4.79 22.75
C GLN A 100 12.35 -6.27 22.77
N ILE A 101 11.39 -7.14 23.04
CA ILE A 101 11.62 -8.59 23.15
C ILE A 101 10.76 -9.37 22.16
N ALA A 102 11.24 -10.52 21.72
CA ALA A 102 10.47 -11.51 20.99
C ALA A 102 10.51 -12.85 21.73
N ALA A 103 9.35 -13.30 22.23
CA ALA A 103 9.22 -14.56 22.95
C ALA A 103 8.83 -15.71 22.00
N GLY A 104 9.43 -16.88 22.20
CA GLY A 104 9.01 -18.14 21.57
C GLY A 104 7.75 -18.73 22.21
N VAL A 105 7.39 -19.95 21.81
CA VAL A 105 6.28 -20.69 22.42
C VAL A 105 6.78 -21.39 23.70
N VAL A 106 6.76 -20.65 24.80
CA VAL A 106 7.14 -21.10 26.15
C VAL A 106 6.11 -20.56 27.16
N ASP A 107 6.06 -21.11 28.38
CA ASP A 107 5.13 -20.63 29.42
C ASP A 107 5.66 -19.39 30.15
N ASN A 108 6.97 -19.38 30.42
CA ASN A 108 7.66 -18.30 31.10
C ASN A 108 9.05 -18.11 30.51
N VAL A 109 9.50 -16.87 30.52
CA VAL A 109 10.87 -16.49 30.20
C VAL A 109 11.57 -16.15 31.52
N SER A 110 12.57 -16.95 31.88
CA SER A 110 13.33 -16.75 33.11
C SER A 110 14.46 -15.75 32.90
N TRP A 111 14.68 -14.91 33.89
CA TRP A 111 15.70 -13.87 33.92
C TRP A 111 16.53 -14.07 35.18
N ALA A 112 17.85 -14.01 35.05
CA ALA A 112 18.77 -14.05 36.17
C ALA A 112 19.59 -12.77 36.17
N SER A 113 19.71 -12.12 37.31
CA SER A 113 20.55 -10.94 37.47
C SER A 113 21.68 -11.19 38.43
N THR A 114 22.85 -10.67 38.09
CA THR A 114 24.05 -10.65 38.91
C THR A 114 24.45 -9.20 39.15
N LEU A 115 24.57 -8.79 40.41
CA LEU A 115 24.99 -7.44 40.78
C LEU A 115 26.48 -7.41 41.09
N VAL A 116 27.12 -6.30 40.73
CA VAL A 116 28.49 -5.96 41.13
C VAL A 116 28.45 -4.70 41.99
N THR A 117 29.04 -4.76 43.18
CA THR A 117 29.06 -3.68 44.17
C THR A 117 30.46 -3.11 44.37
N THR A 118 30.55 -1.98 45.07
CA THR A 118 31.83 -1.37 45.49
C THR A 118 32.65 -2.22 46.46
N LEU A 119 32.05 -3.22 47.10
CA LEU A 119 32.74 -4.13 48.05
C LEU A 119 33.14 -5.46 47.39
N ASP A 120 32.68 -5.71 46.17
CA ASP A 120 33.04 -6.91 45.42
C ASP A 120 34.50 -6.84 44.99
N THR A 121 35.22 -7.94 45.21
CA THR A 121 36.60 -8.13 44.69
C THR A 121 36.55 -9.03 43.46
N ASP A 122 37.57 -8.96 42.60
CA ASP A 122 37.66 -9.71 41.33
C ASP A 122 37.43 -11.23 41.43
N SER A 123 37.40 -11.80 42.65
CA SER A 123 37.19 -13.22 42.91
C SER A 123 35.80 -13.63 43.42
N GLN A 124 34.93 -12.72 43.88
CA GLN A 124 33.59 -13.07 44.39
C GLN A 124 32.54 -11.99 44.03
N ALA A 125 32.13 -12.08 42.78
CA ALA A 125 31.17 -11.30 42.01
C ALA A 125 29.69 -11.70 41.98
N SER A 126 28.88 -11.92 43.04
CA SER A 126 27.49 -12.33 42.76
C SER A 126 26.42 -12.22 43.86
N HIS A 127 25.72 -11.08 43.95
CA HIS A 127 24.32 -11.13 44.41
C HIS A 127 23.46 -11.58 43.23
N ARG A 128 22.76 -12.71 43.39
CA ARG A 128 21.90 -13.27 42.33
C ARG A 128 20.43 -13.10 42.66
N ALA A 129 19.67 -12.59 41.70
CA ALA A 129 18.21 -12.56 41.73
C ALA A 129 17.64 -13.26 40.50
N GLU A 130 16.51 -13.95 40.65
CA GLU A 130 15.82 -14.62 39.54
C GLU A 130 14.37 -14.16 39.47
N TRP A 131 13.90 -13.94 38.25
CA TRP A 131 12.55 -13.46 37.97
C TRP A 131 12.02 -14.16 36.72
N SER A 132 10.70 -14.18 36.55
CA SER A 132 10.07 -14.79 35.39
C SER A 132 9.04 -13.86 34.76
N LEU A 133 9.02 -13.79 33.44
CA LEU A 133 8.00 -13.10 32.67
C LEU A 133 7.06 -14.14 32.02
N PRO A 134 5.78 -14.18 32.42
CA PRO A 134 4.78 -15.04 31.79
C PRO A 134 4.61 -14.74 30.31
N VAL A 135 4.48 -15.80 29.51
CA VAL A 135 4.23 -15.74 28.08
C VAL A 135 2.87 -16.37 27.78
N ALA A 136 2.05 -15.66 27.01
CA ALA A 136 0.78 -16.14 26.52
C ALA A 136 1.00 -17.02 25.30
N ALA A 137 0.36 -18.20 25.29
CA ALA A 137 0.22 -18.98 24.07
C ALA A 137 -0.45 -18.14 22.96
N PRO A 138 -0.05 -18.31 21.69
CA PRO A 138 -0.70 -17.67 20.56
C PRO A 138 -2.21 -17.93 20.56
N LEU A 139 -2.98 -16.95 20.08
CA LEU A 139 -4.44 -17.11 19.94
C LEU A 139 -4.73 -18.15 18.86
N GLN A 140 -5.61 -19.11 19.19
CA GLN A 140 -6.07 -20.12 18.23
C GLN A 140 -7.18 -19.52 17.37
N THR A 141 -6.87 -19.22 16.12
CA THR A 141 -7.80 -18.53 15.23
C THR A 141 -7.60 -19.01 13.80
N ARG A 142 -8.72 -19.26 13.11
CA ARG A 142 -8.75 -19.46 11.66
C ARG A 142 -9.29 -18.22 10.99
N TRP A 143 -8.74 -17.90 9.84
CA TRP A 143 -9.20 -16.77 9.05
C TRP A 143 -9.03 -17.04 7.57
N SER A 144 -9.85 -16.36 6.78
CA SER A 144 -9.84 -16.42 5.32
C SER A 144 -10.28 -15.08 4.75
N VAL A 145 -9.98 -14.85 3.48
CA VAL A 145 -10.43 -13.66 2.77
C VAL A 145 -11.16 -14.06 1.49
N ALA A 146 -12.15 -13.26 1.10
CA ALA A 146 -12.86 -13.41 -0.17
C ALA A 146 -13.02 -12.03 -0.83
N PRO A 147 -12.70 -11.88 -2.13
CA PRO A 147 -12.06 -12.89 -2.98
C PRO A 147 -10.58 -13.11 -2.61
N ASP A 148 -10.07 -14.30 -2.90
CA ASP A 148 -8.65 -14.72 -2.71
C ASP A 148 -7.78 -14.57 -3.97
N GLN A 149 -8.41 -14.19 -5.08
CA GLN A 149 -7.77 -13.82 -6.35
C GLN A 149 -8.02 -12.34 -6.63
N TRP A 150 -6.96 -11.58 -6.90
CA TRP A 150 -6.99 -10.14 -7.13
C TRP A 150 -6.37 -9.80 -8.50
N TYR A 151 -6.98 -8.86 -9.22
CA TYR A 151 -6.47 -8.40 -10.51
C TYR A 151 -5.68 -7.11 -10.38
N VAL A 152 -4.64 -6.97 -11.20
CA VAL A 152 -3.82 -5.74 -11.23
C VAL A 152 -4.66 -4.55 -11.70
N GLY A 153 -4.65 -3.44 -10.94
CA GLY A 153 -5.45 -2.24 -11.23
C GLY A 153 -6.87 -2.27 -10.64
N GLU A 154 -7.27 -3.37 -10.00
CA GLU A 154 -8.60 -3.54 -9.42
C GLU A 154 -8.76 -2.79 -8.09
N THR A 155 -9.98 -2.34 -7.81
CA THR A 155 -10.44 -2.01 -6.46
C THR A 155 -11.37 -3.12 -5.99
N VAL A 156 -11.00 -3.81 -4.92
CA VAL A 156 -11.65 -5.01 -4.40
C VAL A 156 -12.34 -4.71 -3.07
N GLU A 157 -13.62 -5.05 -2.99
CA GLU A 157 -14.34 -5.18 -1.72
C GLU A 157 -14.01 -6.53 -1.09
N LEU A 158 -13.17 -6.51 -0.05
CA LEU A 158 -12.62 -7.68 0.63
C LEU A 158 -13.47 -8.03 1.85
N GLN A 159 -13.87 -9.30 1.97
CA GLN A 159 -14.50 -9.87 3.15
C GLN A 159 -13.48 -10.73 3.91
N VAL A 160 -13.15 -10.34 5.14
CA VAL A 160 -12.26 -11.08 6.04
C VAL A 160 -13.10 -11.83 7.06
N ALA A 161 -13.13 -13.16 6.94
CA ALA A 161 -13.81 -14.03 7.89
C ALA A 161 -12.83 -14.49 8.97
N LEU A 162 -13.24 -14.40 10.23
CA LEU A 162 -12.48 -14.81 11.42
C LEU A 162 -13.32 -15.80 12.22
N ILE A 163 -12.70 -16.91 12.63
CA ILE A 163 -13.30 -17.91 13.52
C ILE A 163 -12.42 -17.99 14.77
N ASN A 164 -13.01 -17.69 15.93
CA ASN A 164 -12.32 -17.77 17.20
C ASN A 164 -12.40 -19.20 17.76
N ASP A 165 -11.34 -19.99 17.54
CA ASP A 165 -11.22 -21.34 18.12
C ASP A 165 -10.60 -21.31 19.53
N ASP A 166 -10.28 -20.12 20.05
CA ASP A 166 -9.74 -19.89 21.40
C ASP A 166 -10.88 -19.64 22.40
N THR A 167 -10.59 -19.81 23.69
CA THR A 167 -11.55 -19.43 24.76
C THR A 167 -11.50 -17.95 25.08
N ARG A 168 -10.39 -17.29 24.75
CA ARG A 168 -10.18 -15.84 24.94
C ARG A 168 -10.92 -15.05 23.86
N PRO A 169 -11.56 -13.91 24.20
CA PRO A 169 -12.23 -13.08 23.21
C PRO A 169 -11.22 -12.39 22.29
N LEU A 170 -11.56 -12.22 21.01
CA LEU A 170 -10.82 -11.40 20.07
C LEU A 170 -11.38 -9.99 20.08
N GLU A 171 -10.54 -8.99 20.28
CA GLU A 171 -10.95 -7.59 20.47
C GLU A 171 -10.60 -6.69 19.28
N GLY A 172 -9.73 -7.15 18.39
CA GLY A 172 -9.27 -6.35 17.25
C GLY A 172 -8.48 -7.16 16.24
N ILE A 173 -8.48 -6.68 15.00
CA ILE A 173 -7.65 -7.18 13.90
C ILE A 173 -6.97 -6.03 13.17
N TRP A 174 -5.71 -6.24 12.78
CA TRP A 174 -4.93 -5.34 11.95
C TRP A 174 -4.35 -6.12 10.78
N LEU A 175 -4.60 -5.63 9.57
CA LEU A 175 -4.01 -6.17 8.35
C LEU A 175 -2.73 -5.42 8.02
N ALA A 176 -1.68 -6.18 7.69
CA ALA A 176 -0.47 -5.65 7.09
C ALA A 176 -0.55 -5.92 5.59
N TRP A 177 -0.85 -4.86 4.85
CA TRP A 177 -1.05 -4.91 3.40
C TRP A 177 0.29 -5.16 2.66
N PRO A 178 0.29 -6.02 1.64
CA PRO A 178 1.40 -6.17 0.70
C PRO A 178 1.75 -4.83 0.02
N HIS A 179 2.99 -4.66 -0.47
CA HIS A 179 3.46 -3.38 -1.05
C HIS A 179 2.77 -3.00 -2.37
N ARG A 180 2.17 -3.97 -3.05
CA ARG A 180 1.31 -3.76 -4.22
C ARG A 180 -0.14 -3.39 -3.85
N VAL A 181 -0.49 -3.35 -2.57
CA VAL A 181 -1.88 -3.17 -2.13
C VAL A 181 -1.99 -1.98 -1.20
N ARG A 182 -2.88 -1.05 -1.57
CA ARG A 182 -3.32 0.01 -0.69
C ARG A 182 -4.70 -0.34 -0.17
N GLY A 183 -4.77 -0.82 1.07
CA GLY A 183 -6.05 -1.04 1.72
C GLY A 183 -6.50 0.16 2.54
N ASP A 184 -7.80 0.28 2.75
CA ASP A 184 -8.35 1.28 3.65
C ASP A 184 -7.83 1.06 5.08
N SER A 185 -7.48 2.17 5.73
CA SER A 185 -7.15 2.17 7.16
C SER A 185 -8.43 2.15 7.98
N VAL A 186 -9.23 1.10 7.88
CA VAL A 186 -10.42 0.99 8.73
C VAL A 186 -10.05 0.30 10.03
N THR A 187 -9.79 1.10 11.07
CA THR A 187 -10.19 0.74 12.43
C THR A 187 -11.71 0.76 12.46
N VAL A 188 -12.35 -0.27 11.91
CA VAL A 188 -13.74 -0.56 12.28
C VAL A 188 -13.68 -0.90 13.77
N ASP A 189 -14.64 -0.42 14.56
CA ASP A 189 -14.91 -1.00 15.88
C ASP A 189 -15.08 -2.50 15.68
N SER A 190 -13.97 -3.23 15.85
CA SER A 190 -13.93 -4.64 15.53
C SER A 190 -14.81 -5.31 16.58
N PRO A 191 -15.87 -6.03 16.18
CA PRO A 191 -16.73 -6.68 17.14
C PRO A 191 -15.90 -7.61 18.00
N VAL A 192 -16.19 -7.64 19.30
CA VAL A 192 -15.57 -8.60 20.20
C VAL A 192 -16.08 -9.99 19.82
N ILE A 193 -15.20 -10.86 19.32
CA ILE A 193 -15.54 -12.23 18.90
C ILE A 193 -15.26 -13.17 20.06
N VAL A 194 -16.29 -13.68 20.73
CA VAL A 194 -16.10 -14.63 21.83
C VAL A 194 -15.74 -16.02 21.31
N GLY A 195 -15.26 -16.90 22.20
CA GLY A 195 -14.82 -18.24 21.81
C GLY A 195 -15.94 -19.08 21.19
N GLY A 196 -15.64 -19.71 20.05
CA GLY A 196 -16.58 -20.49 19.26
C GLY A 196 -17.40 -19.69 18.25
N GLU A 197 -17.29 -18.36 18.23
CA GLU A 197 -18.00 -17.51 17.28
C GLU A 197 -17.17 -17.18 16.03
N GLN A 198 -17.87 -16.65 15.02
CA GLN A 198 -17.27 -16.14 13.79
C GLN A 198 -17.75 -14.72 13.50
N ALA A 199 -16.90 -13.93 12.85
CA ALA A 199 -17.25 -12.60 12.34
C ALA A 199 -16.69 -12.40 10.93
N THR A 200 -17.37 -11.56 10.16
CA THR A 200 -16.94 -11.14 8.83
C THR A 200 -16.78 -9.62 8.81
N LEU A 201 -15.63 -9.16 8.34
CA LEU A 201 -15.25 -7.75 8.30
C LEU A 201 -15.01 -7.31 6.86
N GLY A 202 -15.58 -6.18 6.47
CA GLY A 202 -15.39 -5.58 5.14
C GLY A 202 -14.19 -4.63 5.11
N TYR A 203 -13.38 -4.71 4.04
CA TYR A 203 -12.29 -3.80 3.74
C TYR A 203 -12.28 -3.47 2.25
N THR A 204 -11.82 -2.28 1.87
CA THR A 204 -11.52 -1.96 0.46
C THR A 204 -10.02 -2.11 0.23
N ALA A 205 -9.63 -2.76 -0.86
CA ALA A 205 -8.24 -2.92 -1.28
C ALA A 205 -8.02 -2.47 -2.73
N HIS A 206 -7.09 -1.54 -2.94
CA HIS A 206 -6.66 -1.09 -4.26
C HIS A 206 -5.38 -1.80 -4.68
N ILE A 207 -5.41 -2.51 -5.80
CA ILE A 207 -4.30 -3.32 -6.30
C ILE A 207 -3.51 -2.53 -7.33
N LEU A 208 -2.30 -2.13 -6.97
CA LEU A 208 -1.50 -1.21 -7.75
C LEU A 208 -0.85 -1.89 -8.98
N PRO A 209 -0.74 -1.18 -10.12
CA PRO A 209 -0.03 -1.67 -11.31
C PRO A 209 1.46 -1.93 -11.06
N ARG A 210 2.07 -1.20 -10.13
CA ARG A 210 3.46 -1.35 -9.70
C ARG A 210 3.54 -1.36 -8.17
N PRO A 211 4.53 -2.05 -7.58
CA PRO A 211 4.77 -1.97 -6.14
C PRO A 211 5.09 -0.53 -5.73
N LEU A 212 4.72 -0.14 -4.51
CA LEU A 212 5.15 1.12 -3.91
C LEU A 212 6.69 1.16 -3.88
N THR A 213 7.27 2.25 -4.39
CA THR A 213 8.72 2.39 -4.60
C THR A 213 9.53 2.27 -3.30
N GLY A 214 10.70 1.64 -3.38
CA GLY A 214 11.66 1.56 -2.26
C GLY A 214 11.54 0.33 -1.35
N LEU A 215 10.51 -0.52 -1.54
CA LEU A 215 10.32 -1.74 -0.75
C LEU A 215 10.29 -2.95 -1.70
N GLY A 216 11.35 -3.76 -1.65
CA GLY A 216 11.45 -4.97 -2.46
C GLY A 216 10.41 -5.99 -2.01
N GLU A 217 9.38 -6.20 -2.81
CA GLU A 217 8.40 -7.26 -2.57
C GLU A 217 8.86 -8.55 -3.26
N VAL A 218 9.04 -9.61 -2.49
CA VAL A 218 9.32 -10.94 -3.04
C VAL A 218 7.99 -11.50 -3.55
N MET A 219 7.68 -11.27 -4.82
CA MET A 219 6.62 -11.98 -5.51
C MET A 219 7.12 -13.41 -5.80
N ASP A 220 6.58 -14.40 -5.11
CA ASP A 220 6.81 -15.80 -5.44
C ASP A 220 5.73 -16.24 -6.43
N GLN A 221 6.10 -16.41 -7.71
CA GLN A 221 5.22 -16.95 -8.75
C GLN A 221 3.86 -16.22 -8.92
N GLY A 222 3.82 -14.90 -8.71
CA GLY A 222 2.58 -14.12 -8.82
C GLY A 222 1.67 -14.17 -7.59
N ARG A 223 2.17 -14.61 -6.44
CA ARG A 223 1.45 -14.58 -5.15
C ARG A 223 1.95 -13.47 -4.24
N LEU A 224 1.01 -12.82 -3.56
CA LEU A 224 1.27 -11.92 -2.44
C LEU A 224 0.95 -12.62 -1.12
N THR A 225 1.53 -12.12 -0.03
CA THR A 225 1.26 -12.64 1.32
C THR A 225 0.54 -11.59 2.14
N LEU A 226 -0.76 -11.80 2.40
CA LEU A 226 -1.51 -10.99 3.34
C LEU A 226 -1.22 -11.46 4.76
N ARG A 227 -0.88 -10.51 5.65
CA ARG A 227 -0.57 -10.78 7.05
C ARG A 227 -1.58 -10.07 7.94
N GLY A 228 -1.90 -10.68 9.06
CA GLY A 228 -2.80 -10.12 10.05
C GLY A 228 -2.26 -10.27 11.47
N THR A 229 -2.69 -9.38 12.34
CA THR A 229 -2.47 -9.45 13.79
C THR A 229 -3.80 -9.29 14.49
N ILE A 230 -4.05 -10.07 15.53
CA ILE A 230 -5.25 -9.99 16.38
C ILE A 230 -4.88 -9.65 17.81
N SER A 231 -5.82 -9.11 18.58
CA SER A 231 -5.62 -8.82 20.00
C SER A 231 -6.64 -9.47 20.93
N SER A 232 -6.21 -9.70 22.17
CA SER A 232 -7.04 -10.13 23.29
C SER A 232 -6.42 -9.66 24.60
N GLY A 233 -7.17 -8.92 25.44
CA GLY A 233 -6.69 -8.45 26.74
C GLY A 233 -5.40 -7.64 26.68
N GLY A 234 -5.22 -6.82 25.63
CA GLY A 234 -4.02 -6.02 25.40
C GLY A 234 -2.81 -6.79 24.83
N LEU A 235 -2.91 -8.11 24.65
CA LEU A 235 -1.88 -8.93 24.00
C LEU A 235 -2.16 -9.05 22.50
N ARG A 236 -1.10 -9.22 21.69
CA ARG A 236 -1.21 -9.38 20.23
C ARG A 236 -0.73 -10.76 19.78
N SER A 237 -1.43 -11.38 18.84
CA SER A 237 -1.04 -12.65 18.22
C SER A 237 -1.04 -12.50 16.70
N LYS A 238 -0.02 -13.07 16.04
CA LYS A 238 0.04 -13.07 14.57
C LYS A 238 -0.92 -14.13 14.02
N LEU A 239 -1.65 -13.77 12.97
CA LEU A 239 -2.42 -14.72 12.19
C LEU A 239 -1.51 -15.50 11.23
N LYS A 240 -1.94 -16.71 10.86
CA LYS A 240 -1.28 -17.49 9.81
C LYS A 240 -1.28 -16.68 8.50
N PRO A 241 -0.14 -16.46 7.83
CA PRO A 241 -0.13 -15.71 6.57
C PRO A 241 -1.02 -16.36 5.50
N LEU A 242 -1.76 -15.53 4.75
CA LEU A 242 -2.61 -15.98 3.66
C LEU A 242 -1.97 -15.67 2.31
N PRO A 243 -1.78 -16.68 1.43
CA PRO A 243 -1.39 -16.42 0.06
C PRO A 243 -2.57 -15.84 -0.73
N ILE A 244 -2.29 -14.80 -1.51
CA ILE A 244 -3.27 -14.16 -2.39
C ILE A 244 -2.75 -14.23 -3.81
N ASP A 245 -3.57 -14.73 -4.73
CA ASP A 245 -3.20 -14.83 -6.13
C ASP A 245 -3.37 -13.48 -6.82
N ILE A 246 -2.31 -12.98 -7.45
CA ILE A 246 -2.38 -11.78 -8.31
C ILE A 246 -2.41 -12.23 -9.75
N VAL A 247 -3.47 -11.83 -10.46
CA VAL A 247 -3.68 -12.17 -11.85
C VAL A 247 -3.41 -10.94 -12.73
N PRO A 248 -2.55 -11.07 -13.76
CA PRO A 248 -2.29 -9.99 -14.68
C PRO A 248 -3.54 -9.66 -15.50
N VAL A 249 -3.71 -8.38 -15.84
CA VAL A 249 -4.71 -7.91 -16.80
C VAL A 249 -4.05 -7.77 -18.18
N PRO A 250 -4.79 -7.92 -19.29
CA PRO A 250 -4.23 -7.80 -20.62
C PRO A 250 -3.85 -6.35 -20.91
N SER A 251 -2.92 -6.16 -21.83
CA SER A 251 -2.50 -4.83 -22.30
C SER A 251 -2.98 -4.61 -23.73
N LEU A 252 -3.36 -3.37 -24.03
CA LEU A 252 -3.77 -2.94 -25.36
C LEU A 252 -2.66 -2.10 -26.00
N ARG A 253 -2.31 -2.43 -27.24
CA ARG A 253 -1.55 -1.56 -28.14
C ARG A 253 -2.40 -1.24 -29.36
N VAL A 254 -2.19 -0.07 -29.95
CA VAL A 254 -2.87 0.33 -31.18
C VAL A 254 -1.83 0.54 -32.25
N GLU A 255 -1.94 -0.22 -33.34
CA GLU A 255 -1.06 -0.15 -34.50
C GLU A 255 -1.80 0.53 -35.64
N VAL A 256 -1.12 1.44 -36.34
CA VAL A 256 -1.70 2.21 -37.44
C VAL A 256 -0.69 2.20 -38.59
N SER A 257 -1.11 1.72 -39.76
CA SER A 257 -0.22 1.58 -40.92
C SER A 257 0.07 2.93 -41.60
N GLU A 258 -0.89 3.85 -41.55
CA GLU A 258 -0.78 5.20 -42.09
C GLU A 258 -1.30 6.22 -41.06
N PRO A 259 -0.75 7.44 -40.98
CA PRO A 259 -1.23 8.43 -40.01
C PRO A 259 -2.73 8.71 -40.17
N LEU A 260 -3.48 8.63 -39.07
CA LEU A 260 -4.89 8.99 -39.08
C LEU A 260 -5.05 10.48 -39.37
N ARG A 261 -6.05 10.84 -40.17
CA ARG A 261 -6.34 12.23 -40.55
C ARG A 261 -7.77 12.60 -40.17
N ARG A 262 -7.96 13.87 -39.78
CA ARG A 262 -9.28 14.41 -39.45
C ARG A 262 -10.26 14.21 -40.61
N ASN A 263 -11.47 13.74 -40.30
CA ASN A 263 -12.58 13.52 -41.24
C ASN A 263 -12.27 12.57 -42.42
N GLN A 264 -11.20 11.77 -42.33
CA GLN A 264 -10.86 10.76 -43.31
C GLN A 264 -10.94 9.36 -42.70
N GLU A 265 -11.32 8.38 -43.51
CA GLU A 265 -11.27 6.97 -43.09
C GLU A 265 -9.81 6.55 -42.96
N GLY A 266 -9.45 6.04 -41.78
CA GLY A 266 -8.15 5.46 -41.50
C GLY A 266 -8.29 4.05 -40.94
N ALA A 267 -7.23 3.25 -41.12
CA ALA A 267 -7.15 1.88 -40.61
C ALA A 267 -6.29 1.85 -39.34
N ALA A 268 -6.81 1.23 -38.28
CA ALA A 268 -6.10 0.99 -37.04
C ALA A 268 -6.31 -0.47 -36.59
N GLN A 269 -5.41 -1.01 -35.78
CA GLN A 269 -5.51 -2.35 -35.24
C GLN A 269 -5.31 -2.33 -33.73
N CYS A 270 -6.34 -2.76 -32.99
CA CYS A 270 -6.28 -2.94 -31.55
C CYS A 270 -5.68 -4.31 -31.25
N VAL A 271 -4.47 -4.34 -30.69
CA VAL A 271 -3.70 -5.55 -30.40
C VAL A 271 -3.68 -5.79 -28.89
N TRP A 272 -4.43 -6.80 -28.46
CA TRP A 272 -4.48 -7.27 -27.09
C TRP A 272 -3.43 -8.35 -26.84
N THR A 273 -2.71 -8.23 -25.73
CA THR A 273 -1.71 -9.22 -25.30
C THR A 273 -1.81 -9.46 -23.81
N LEU A 274 -1.71 -10.72 -23.38
CA LEU A 274 -1.63 -11.08 -21.98
C LEU A 274 -0.18 -11.39 -21.59
N SER A 275 0.33 -10.66 -20.61
CA SER A 275 1.64 -10.93 -20.01
C SER A 275 1.47 -11.80 -18.77
N GLY A 276 2.42 -12.70 -18.51
CA GLY A 276 2.42 -13.54 -17.30
C GLY A 276 2.46 -15.03 -17.61
N THR A 277 1.92 -15.84 -16.70
CA THR A 277 1.99 -17.31 -16.77
C THR A 277 0.64 -17.99 -16.56
N ARG A 278 -0.45 -17.23 -16.46
CA ARG A 278 -1.80 -17.75 -16.23
C ARG A 278 -2.73 -17.24 -17.32
N ASP A 279 -3.61 -18.11 -17.77
CA ASP A 279 -4.67 -17.78 -18.71
C ASP A 279 -5.71 -16.86 -18.03
N LEU A 280 -6.35 -16.03 -18.84
CA LEU A 280 -7.42 -15.15 -18.42
C LEU A 280 -8.69 -15.46 -19.20
N GLN A 281 -9.75 -15.82 -18.49
CA GLN A 281 -11.09 -15.88 -19.04
C GLN A 281 -11.78 -14.55 -18.77
N ALA A 282 -12.18 -13.85 -19.82
CA ALA A 282 -12.87 -12.57 -19.74
C ALA A 282 -14.29 -12.69 -20.32
N THR A 283 -15.28 -12.24 -19.54
CA THR A 283 -16.64 -12.03 -20.03
C THR A 283 -16.62 -10.99 -21.15
N ASP A 284 -15.95 -9.86 -20.91
CA ASP A 284 -15.81 -8.78 -21.88
C ASP A 284 -14.38 -8.22 -21.91
N LEU A 285 -13.87 -7.97 -23.11
CA LEU A 285 -12.81 -6.99 -23.35
C LEU A 285 -13.43 -5.77 -24.00
N ARG A 286 -13.16 -4.57 -23.44
CA ARG A 286 -13.75 -3.34 -23.94
C ARG A 286 -12.67 -2.32 -24.29
N VAL A 287 -12.92 -1.56 -25.35
CA VAL A 287 -12.14 -0.36 -25.70
C VAL A 287 -13.11 0.80 -25.91
N SER A 288 -12.98 1.84 -25.10
CA SER A 288 -13.72 3.09 -25.28
C SER A 288 -12.87 4.10 -26.03
N ILE A 289 -13.45 4.74 -27.04
CA ILE A 289 -12.80 5.72 -27.90
C ILE A 289 -13.77 6.90 -28.08
N ASP A 290 -13.32 8.12 -27.84
CA ASP A 290 -14.12 9.32 -28.06
C ASP A 290 -13.61 10.13 -29.25
N GLY A 291 -14.47 10.99 -29.82
CA GLY A 291 -14.07 11.91 -30.88
C GLY A 291 -14.06 11.29 -32.28
N LEU A 292 -14.97 10.35 -32.55
CA LEU A 292 -15.14 9.72 -33.86
C LEU A 292 -16.42 10.20 -34.55
N ASN A 293 -16.40 10.25 -35.89
CA ASN A 293 -17.60 10.40 -36.71
C ASN A 293 -18.22 9.04 -37.07
N SER A 294 -17.38 8.02 -37.23
CA SER A 294 -17.79 6.65 -37.47
C SER A 294 -16.68 5.67 -37.11
N ILE A 295 -17.07 4.42 -36.86
CA ILE A 295 -16.16 3.30 -36.63
C ILE A 295 -16.83 1.98 -37.05
N VAL A 296 -16.07 1.08 -37.65
CA VAL A 296 -16.49 -0.27 -38.02
C VAL A 296 -15.35 -1.27 -37.84
N VAL A 297 -15.68 -2.52 -37.46
CA VAL A 297 -14.72 -3.63 -37.51
C VAL A 297 -14.52 -4.02 -38.97
N SER A 298 -13.27 -4.07 -39.43
CA SER A 298 -12.95 -4.29 -40.85
C SER A 298 -13.07 -5.74 -41.29
N ASP A 299 -12.94 -6.68 -40.35
CA ASP A 299 -13.04 -8.12 -40.61
C ASP A 299 -14.24 -8.71 -39.84
N THR A 300 -15.19 -9.26 -40.60
CA THR A 300 -16.39 -9.91 -40.05
C THR A 300 -16.12 -11.34 -39.56
N GLY A 301 -14.89 -11.85 -39.71
CA GLY A 301 -14.47 -13.16 -39.21
C GLY A 301 -14.43 -13.27 -37.67
N MET A 302 -14.46 -12.16 -36.94
CA MET A 302 -14.56 -12.15 -35.48
C MET A 302 -16.02 -11.99 -35.03
N SER A 303 -16.72 -13.11 -34.94
CA SER A 303 -18.16 -13.17 -34.65
C SER A 303 -18.56 -12.63 -33.26
N ASN A 304 -17.60 -12.37 -32.37
CA ASN A 304 -17.84 -11.94 -30.99
C ASN A 304 -17.52 -10.46 -30.72
N ALA A 305 -17.10 -9.69 -31.73
CA ALA A 305 -16.86 -8.25 -31.61
C ALA A 305 -18.12 -7.44 -31.96
N GLN A 306 -18.54 -6.57 -31.05
CA GLN A 306 -19.66 -5.65 -31.20
C GLN A 306 -19.17 -4.20 -31.02
N ILE A 307 -19.82 -3.27 -31.71
CA ILE A 307 -19.56 -1.84 -31.58
C ILE A 307 -20.85 -1.15 -31.18
N GLU A 308 -20.81 -0.47 -30.04
CA GLU A 308 -21.82 0.51 -29.64
C GLU A 308 -21.28 1.90 -29.98
N PHE A 309 -21.99 2.65 -30.82
CA PHE A 309 -21.57 3.98 -31.25
C PHE A 309 -22.68 5.01 -30.99
N ASP A 310 -22.34 6.04 -30.24
CA ASP A 310 -23.20 7.20 -30.03
C ASP A 310 -22.81 8.33 -31.00
N VAL A 311 -23.67 8.53 -32.00
CA VAL A 311 -23.49 9.54 -33.05
C VAL A 311 -23.49 10.97 -32.48
N SER A 312 -24.16 11.21 -31.35
CA SER A 312 -24.30 12.56 -30.78
C SER A 312 -23.03 13.03 -30.07
N THR A 313 -22.39 12.13 -29.32
CA THR A 313 -21.15 12.38 -28.57
C THR A 313 -19.90 12.06 -29.40
N GLY A 314 -20.03 11.18 -30.40
CA GLY A 314 -18.89 10.64 -31.13
C GLY A 314 -18.11 9.61 -30.33
N SER A 315 -18.74 9.02 -29.31
CA SER A 315 -18.16 7.99 -28.45
C SER A 315 -18.48 6.60 -28.98
N ALA A 316 -17.46 5.75 -29.03
CA ALA A 316 -17.54 4.36 -29.43
C ALA A 316 -17.08 3.45 -28.30
N GLN A 317 -17.77 2.33 -28.13
CA GLN A 317 -17.32 1.22 -27.30
C GLN A 317 -17.26 -0.05 -28.14
N ILE A 318 -16.06 -0.61 -28.26
CA ILE A 318 -15.82 -1.91 -28.88
C ILE A 318 -15.87 -2.95 -27.76
N ILE A 319 -16.68 -3.98 -27.91
CA ILE A 319 -16.89 -5.04 -26.91
C ILE A 319 -16.59 -6.39 -27.57
N LEU A 320 -15.67 -7.15 -27.00
CA LEU A 320 -15.47 -8.56 -27.36
C LEU A 320 -15.95 -9.42 -26.22
N THR A 321 -16.90 -10.29 -26.52
CA THR A 321 -17.54 -11.16 -25.53
C THR A 321 -16.89 -12.54 -25.48
N ASN A 322 -16.85 -13.14 -24.29
CA ASN A 322 -16.37 -14.50 -24.01
C ASN A 322 -14.99 -14.77 -24.62
N VAL A 323 -13.98 -14.03 -24.14
CA VAL A 323 -12.61 -14.11 -24.64
C VAL A 323 -11.74 -14.89 -23.67
N ASP A 324 -11.10 -15.94 -24.19
CA ASP A 324 -10.01 -16.62 -23.50
C ASP A 324 -8.67 -16.08 -24.03
N LEU A 325 -7.84 -15.53 -23.15
CA LEU A 325 -6.49 -15.06 -23.47
C LEU A 325 -5.46 -15.96 -22.78
N VAL A 326 -4.57 -16.55 -23.58
CA VAL A 326 -3.42 -17.33 -23.12
C VAL A 326 -2.17 -16.43 -23.14
N PRO A 327 -1.26 -16.53 -22.14
CA PRO A 327 -0.02 -15.76 -22.18
C PRO A 327 0.80 -16.03 -23.44
N GLY A 328 1.21 -14.94 -24.11
CA GLY A 328 1.94 -15.01 -25.37
C GLY A 328 1.07 -15.00 -26.63
N ASP A 329 -0.22 -15.30 -26.52
CA ASP A 329 -1.16 -15.14 -27.62
C ASP A 329 -1.50 -13.66 -27.84
N THR A 330 -1.81 -13.34 -29.09
CA THR A 330 -2.16 -11.98 -29.51
C THR A 330 -3.51 -11.99 -30.19
N LEU A 331 -4.43 -11.17 -29.68
CA LEU A 331 -5.74 -10.96 -30.27
C LEU A 331 -5.77 -9.58 -30.93
N ALA A 332 -5.91 -9.54 -32.25
CA ALA A 332 -5.81 -8.31 -33.01
C ALA A 332 -7.12 -7.98 -33.73
N ILE A 333 -7.62 -6.76 -33.54
CA ILE A 333 -8.92 -6.30 -34.03
C ILE A 333 -8.70 -5.18 -35.04
N PRO A 334 -8.93 -5.44 -36.34
CA PRO A 334 -8.79 -4.42 -37.36
C PRO A 334 -10.02 -3.50 -37.37
N LEU A 335 -9.78 -2.20 -37.32
CA LEU A 335 -10.78 -1.14 -37.25
C LEU A 335 -10.61 -0.20 -38.45
N ARG A 336 -11.74 0.25 -38.99
CA ARG A 336 -11.82 1.46 -39.82
C ARG A 336 -12.55 2.51 -39.03
N LEU A 337 -11.97 3.69 -38.93
CA LEU A 337 -12.52 4.78 -38.13
C LEU A 337 -12.30 6.12 -38.83
N VAL A 338 -13.19 7.08 -38.55
CA VAL A 338 -13.13 8.44 -39.06
C VAL A 338 -13.01 9.40 -37.87
N PRO A 339 -11.81 9.92 -37.56
CA PRO A 339 -11.63 10.88 -36.47
C PRO A 339 -12.35 12.20 -36.72
N ARG A 340 -12.92 12.81 -35.69
CA ARG A 340 -13.64 14.09 -35.76
C ARG A 340 -12.73 15.31 -35.59
N HIS A 341 -11.68 15.17 -34.78
CA HIS A 341 -10.76 16.24 -34.39
C HIS A 341 -9.30 15.83 -34.59
N THR A 342 -8.41 16.82 -34.72
CA THR A 342 -6.96 16.62 -34.69
C THR A 342 -6.42 16.54 -33.27
N GLY A 343 -5.27 15.89 -33.09
CA GLY A 343 -4.66 15.67 -31.78
C GLY A 343 -4.70 14.20 -31.33
N PRO A 344 -4.52 13.93 -30.03
CA PRO A 344 -4.47 12.57 -29.51
C PRO A 344 -5.85 11.89 -29.51
N LEU A 345 -5.95 10.74 -30.17
CA LEU A 345 -7.08 9.83 -30.10
C LEU A 345 -6.75 8.74 -29.08
N ALA A 346 -7.48 8.73 -27.97
CA ALA A 346 -7.26 7.82 -26.85
C ALA A 346 -8.15 6.58 -26.93
N PHE A 347 -7.53 5.41 -26.75
CA PHE A 347 -8.17 4.11 -26.67
C PHE A 347 -8.04 3.64 -25.22
N ARG A 348 -9.17 3.64 -24.50
CA ARG A 348 -9.22 3.31 -23.07
C ARG A 348 -9.66 1.86 -22.88
N PRO A 349 -8.73 0.93 -22.57
CA PRO A 349 -9.05 -0.47 -22.40
C PRO A 349 -9.64 -0.76 -21.01
N SER A 350 -10.61 -1.69 -20.97
CA SER A 350 -11.06 -2.33 -19.74
C SER A 350 -11.35 -3.81 -19.97
N VAL A 351 -11.31 -4.60 -18.90
CA VAL A 351 -11.56 -6.03 -18.92
C VAL A 351 -12.56 -6.40 -17.83
N THR A 352 -13.53 -7.26 -18.14
CA THR A 352 -14.39 -7.89 -17.14
C THR A 352 -14.00 -9.36 -17.05
N PRO A 353 -13.21 -9.77 -16.03
CA PRO A 353 -12.91 -11.18 -15.82
C PRO A 353 -14.18 -12.02 -15.61
N ALA A 354 -14.13 -13.30 -15.95
CA ALA A 354 -15.28 -14.21 -15.87
C ALA A 354 -15.83 -14.38 -14.42
N ASP A 355 -14.97 -14.21 -13.42
CA ASP A 355 -15.30 -14.29 -11.99
C ASP A 355 -15.67 -12.91 -11.39
N ARG A 356 -15.89 -11.89 -12.21
CA ARG A 356 -16.24 -10.53 -11.80
C ARG A 356 -17.49 -10.02 -12.51
N GLN A 357 -18.23 -9.15 -11.79
CA GLN A 357 -19.40 -8.47 -12.34
C GLN A 357 -19.08 -7.07 -12.87
N GLN A 358 -17.97 -6.46 -12.42
CA GLN A 358 -17.57 -5.12 -12.81
C GLN A 358 -16.32 -5.15 -13.68
N SER A 359 -16.24 -4.21 -14.63
CA SER A 359 -15.05 -4.04 -15.46
C SER A 359 -13.92 -3.38 -14.70
N ILE A 360 -12.72 -3.88 -14.92
CA ILE A 360 -11.46 -3.39 -14.38
C ILE A 360 -10.81 -2.52 -15.44
N GLY A 361 -10.54 -1.25 -15.11
CA GLY A 361 -9.81 -0.34 -15.98
C GLY A 361 -8.35 -0.77 -16.10
N ILE A 362 -7.84 -0.86 -17.32
CA ILE A 362 -6.43 -1.17 -17.55
C ILE A 362 -5.66 0.15 -17.58
N SER A 363 -4.67 0.30 -16.71
CA SER A 363 -4.01 1.60 -16.44
C SER A 363 -3.29 2.21 -17.65
N GLN A 364 -2.97 1.42 -18.69
CA GLN A 364 -2.32 1.91 -19.89
C GLN A 364 -3.33 2.23 -20.99
N THR A 365 -3.55 3.52 -21.24
CA THR A 365 -4.30 4.03 -22.39
C THR A 365 -3.39 4.05 -23.63
N ALA A 366 -3.85 3.49 -24.74
CA ALA A 366 -3.16 3.61 -26.01
C ALA A 366 -3.58 4.91 -26.70
N VAL A 367 -2.63 5.67 -27.25
CA VAL A 367 -2.89 6.98 -27.87
C VAL A 367 -2.27 7.03 -29.27
N VAL A 368 -3.06 7.47 -30.24
CA VAL A 368 -2.65 7.67 -31.63
C VAL A 368 -2.82 9.14 -31.99
N ALA A 369 -1.85 9.74 -32.70
CA ALA A 369 -1.98 11.10 -33.19
C ALA A 369 -2.84 11.16 -34.46
N VAL A 370 -3.81 12.08 -34.48
CA VAL A 370 -4.62 12.44 -35.65
C VAL A 370 -4.11 13.76 -36.22
N LEU A 371 -3.73 13.75 -37.49
CA LEU A 371 -3.18 14.89 -38.22
C LEU A 371 -4.26 15.66 -38.96
N GLU A 372 -3.99 16.94 -39.23
CA GLU A 372 -4.77 17.73 -40.18
C GLU A 372 -4.49 17.24 -41.59
N ASP A 373 -5.46 17.36 -42.49
CA ASP A 373 -5.24 16.98 -43.88
C ASP A 373 -4.29 17.97 -44.56
N GLU A 374 -3.14 17.50 -45.03
CA GLU A 374 -2.14 18.32 -45.72
C GLU A 374 -2.58 18.75 -47.13
N ASN A 375 -3.72 18.26 -47.63
CA ASN A 375 -4.20 18.55 -48.98
C ASN A 375 -5.72 18.85 -49.02
N PRO A 376 -6.17 20.08 -48.70
CA PRO A 376 -7.58 20.49 -48.84
C PRO A 376 -8.05 20.61 -50.32
N GLY A 377 -7.38 19.95 -51.26
CA GLY A 377 -7.57 20.09 -52.70
C GLY A 377 -8.64 19.16 -53.27
N ALA A 378 -9.74 19.78 -53.72
CA ALA A 378 -10.75 19.28 -54.64
C ALA A 378 -11.89 18.43 -54.06
N GLY A 379 -12.92 19.09 -53.54
CA GLY A 379 -14.30 18.59 -53.70
C GLY A 379 -15.25 18.71 -52.53
N ARG A 380 -14.82 19.16 -51.34
CA ARG A 380 -15.73 19.52 -50.25
C ARG A 380 -15.38 20.90 -49.76
N ILE A 381 -16.40 21.74 -49.65
CA ILE A 381 -16.33 23.07 -49.02
C ILE A 381 -15.63 22.85 -47.67
N ALA A 382 -14.38 23.30 -47.56
CA ALA A 382 -13.71 23.40 -46.27
C ALA A 382 -14.64 24.24 -45.41
N SER A 383 -15.33 23.59 -44.46
CA SER A 383 -16.14 24.32 -43.50
C SER A 383 -15.20 25.30 -42.82
N ALA A 384 -15.55 26.59 -42.84
CA ALA A 384 -14.78 27.59 -42.12
C ALA A 384 -14.60 27.07 -40.68
N PRO A 385 -13.37 27.14 -40.12
CA PRO A 385 -13.13 26.66 -38.77
C PRO A 385 -14.17 27.30 -37.85
N THR A 386 -14.82 26.48 -37.04
CA THR A 386 -15.82 27.00 -36.11
C THR A 386 -15.17 28.00 -35.15
N ASP A 387 -15.93 28.94 -34.61
CA ASP A 387 -15.39 29.90 -33.63
C ASP A 387 -14.70 29.20 -32.45
N LEU A 388 -15.16 28.00 -32.11
CA LEU A 388 -14.55 27.09 -31.14
C LEU A 388 -13.17 26.55 -31.60
N GLU A 389 -13.03 26.19 -32.87
CA GLU A 389 -11.76 25.74 -33.45
C GLU A 389 -10.76 26.90 -33.60
N LEU A 390 -11.24 28.10 -33.94
CA LEU A 390 -10.43 29.32 -33.96
C LEU A 390 -9.96 29.69 -32.55
N ALA A 391 -10.86 29.67 -31.55
CA ALA A 391 -10.52 29.88 -30.15
C ALA A 391 -9.49 28.86 -29.65
N ARG A 392 -9.67 27.57 -29.99
CA ARG A 392 -8.71 26.51 -29.67
C ARG A 392 -7.34 26.77 -30.29
N SER A 393 -7.26 27.12 -31.57
CA SER A 393 -5.98 27.37 -32.25
C SER A 393 -5.20 28.53 -31.62
N GLY A 394 -5.92 29.59 -31.19
CA GLY A 394 -5.35 30.71 -30.43
C GLY A 394 -4.86 30.27 -29.05
N LEU A 395 -5.66 29.47 -28.34
CA LEU A 395 -5.32 28.94 -27.02
C LEU A 395 -4.11 28.00 -27.06
N VAL A 396 -4.04 27.07 -28.01
CA VAL A 396 -2.89 26.14 -28.13
C VAL A 396 -1.59 26.92 -28.32
N ARG A 397 -1.58 27.97 -29.15
CA ARG A 397 -0.38 28.79 -29.35
C ARG A 397 0.03 29.53 -28.07
N ALA A 398 -0.94 30.12 -27.36
CA ALA A 398 -0.70 30.82 -26.10
C ALA A 398 -0.21 29.86 -25.00
N TRP A 399 -0.80 28.67 -24.90
CA TRP A 399 -0.43 27.65 -23.93
C TRP A 399 0.92 27.01 -24.24
N THR A 400 1.24 26.71 -25.50
CA THR A 400 2.56 26.21 -25.88
C THR A 400 3.67 27.20 -25.50
N GLN A 401 3.41 28.51 -25.62
CA GLN A 401 4.35 29.54 -25.18
C GLN A 401 4.42 29.66 -23.65
N ALA A 402 3.28 29.62 -22.95
CA ALA A 402 3.22 29.73 -21.49
C ALA A 402 3.82 28.50 -20.77
N LEU A 403 3.48 27.29 -21.22
CA LEU A 403 4.04 26.02 -20.73
C LEU A 403 5.53 25.91 -21.04
N GLY A 404 6.00 26.59 -22.10
CA GLY A 404 7.42 26.68 -22.44
C GLY A 404 8.28 27.42 -21.42
N GLN A 405 7.66 28.21 -20.54
CA GLN A 405 8.34 28.97 -19.48
C GLN A 405 8.26 28.28 -18.12
N LEU A 406 7.49 27.18 -17.99
CA LEU A 406 7.39 26.44 -16.75
C LEU A 406 8.61 25.52 -16.56
N PRO A 407 9.16 25.41 -15.33
CA PRO A 407 10.30 24.54 -15.03
C PRO A 407 9.87 23.08 -14.90
N ILE A 408 9.29 22.52 -15.97
CA ILE A 408 8.86 21.13 -16.04
C ILE A 408 9.86 20.37 -16.91
N ASP A 409 10.48 19.35 -16.33
CA ASP A 409 11.48 18.54 -17.02
C ASP A 409 10.87 17.79 -18.22
N ALA A 410 11.59 17.76 -19.33
CA ALA A 410 11.16 17.05 -20.54
C ALA A 410 10.95 15.55 -20.25
N GLY A 411 9.80 15.00 -20.68
CA GLY A 411 9.44 13.61 -20.40
C GLY A 411 8.79 13.36 -19.03
N ALA A 412 8.66 14.38 -18.18
CA ALA A 412 7.96 14.27 -16.90
C ALA A 412 6.49 13.89 -17.07
N ALA A 413 5.94 13.23 -16.05
CA ALA A 413 4.53 12.89 -15.99
C ALA A 413 3.75 14.05 -15.36
N VAL A 414 2.77 14.59 -16.08
CA VAL A 414 2.02 15.80 -15.72
C VAL A 414 0.54 15.46 -15.60
N ARG A 415 -0.08 15.80 -14.48
CA ARG A 415 -1.53 15.68 -14.27
C ARG A 415 -2.19 17.03 -14.47
N LEU A 416 -3.31 17.05 -15.17
CA LEU A 416 -4.12 18.25 -15.33
C LEU A 416 -5.25 18.23 -14.30
N GLN A 417 -5.39 19.31 -13.54
CA GLN A 417 -6.50 19.48 -12.62
C GLN A 417 -7.26 20.76 -12.97
N ALA A 418 -8.55 20.62 -13.30
CA ALA A 418 -9.42 21.77 -13.49
C ALA A 418 -9.81 22.35 -12.12
N GLU A 419 -9.58 23.65 -11.91
CA GLU A 419 -10.08 24.36 -10.75
C GLU A 419 -11.49 24.91 -11.02
N GLY A 420 -12.46 24.44 -10.23
CA GLY A 420 -13.87 24.83 -10.33
C GLY A 420 -14.70 24.01 -11.33
N ARG A 421 -16.03 24.10 -11.24
CA ARG A 421 -16.97 23.45 -12.18
C ARG A 421 -17.37 24.44 -13.27
N HIS A 422 -16.67 24.41 -14.39
CA HIS A 422 -17.04 25.18 -15.58
C HIS A 422 -17.19 24.25 -16.79
N ASP A 423 -18.35 24.32 -17.46
CA ASP A 423 -18.68 23.45 -18.61
C ASP A 423 -17.75 23.65 -19.83
N ALA A 424 -16.91 24.69 -19.83
CA ALA A 424 -15.93 24.97 -20.87
C ALA A 424 -14.51 24.46 -20.54
N ASN A 425 -14.30 23.83 -19.39
CA ASN A 425 -12.98 23.35 -18.95
C ASN A 425 -12.36 22.33 -19.92
N TRP A 426 -13.18 21.54 -20.62
CA TRP A 426 -12.73 20.55 -21.58
C TRP A 426 -11.88 21.15 -22.72
N MET A 427 -12.18 22.38 -23.16
CA MET A 427 -11.43 23.05 -24.23
C MET A 427 -10.01 23.40 -23.82
N VAL A 428 -9.84 23.81 -22.56
CA VAL A 428 -8.54 24.18 -22.00
C VAL A 428 -7.75 22.92 -21.69
N GLU A 429 -8.41 21.91 -21.12
CA GLU A 429 -7.80 20.61 -20.83
C GLU A 429 -7.23 19.97 -22.10
N GLU A 430 -7.99 19.98 -23.21
CA GLU A 430 -7.56 19.45 -24.50
C GLU A 430 -6.39 20.24 -25.11
N ALA A 431 -6.42 21.58 -25.01
CA ALA A 431 -5.34 22.44 -25.52
C ALA A 431 -4.04 22.27 -24.73
N VAL A 432 -4.12 22.21 -23.39
CA VAL A 432 -2.96 22.01 -22.50
C VAL A 432 -2.40 20.60 -22.65
N THR A 433 -3.27 19.58 -22.75
CA THR A 433 -2.89 18.19 -23.06
C THR A 433 -2.08 18.13 -24.35
N THR A 434 -2.58 18.78 -25.42
CA THR A 434 -1.90 18.81 -26.72
C THR A 434 -0.50 19.43 -26.61
N ALA A 435 -0.37 20.55 -25.91
CA ALA A 435 0.91 21.24 -25.76
C ALA A 435 1.91 20.44 -24.91
N LEU A 436 1.45 19.74 -23.86
CA LEU A 436 2.30 18.88 -23.03
C LEU A 436 2.79 17.65 -23.80
N LEU A 437 1.92 17.01 -24.60
CA LEU A 437 2.29 15.88 -25.43
C LEU A 437 3.28 16.26 -26.54
N GLN A 438 3.10 17.42 -27.18
CA GLN A 438 4.04 17.94 -28.19
C GLN A 438 5.45 18.18 -27.63
N ARG A 439 5.57 18.44 -26.32
CA ARG A 439 6.85 18.57 -25.61
C ARG A 439 7.41 17.24 -25.08
N GLY A 440 6.72 16.13 -25.34
CA GLY A 440 7.13 14.78 -24.95
C GLY A 440 6.82 14.41 -23.49
N HIS A 441 5.96 15.17 -22.80
CA HIS A 441 5.51 14.83 -21.44
C HIS A 441 4.50 13.67 -21.45
N ARG A 442 4.38 12.96 -20.33
CA ARG A 442 3.42 11.86 -20.14
C ARG A 442 2.22 12.36 -19.35
N LEU A 443 1.01 11.90 -19.65
CA LEU A 443 -0.22 12.33 -18.95
C LEU A 443 -0.87 11.11 -18.27
N PRO A 444 -0.47 10.76 -17.04
CA PRO A 444 -1.07 9.65 -16.32
C PRO A 444 -2.47 10.01 -15.80
N MET A 445 -3.34 9.01 -15.69
CA MET A 445 -4.66 9.16 -15.09
C MET A 445 -4.68 8.97 -13.56
N ASP A 446 -3.61 8.40 -13.00
CA ASP A 446 -3.49 8.12 -11.58
C ASP A 446 -2.48 9.06 -10.90
N ASP A 447 -2.80 9.51 -9.68
CA ASP A 447 -1.99 10.44 -8.89
C ASP A 447 -0.56 9.91 -8.66
N ASP A 448 -0.39 8.60 -8.55
CA ASP A 448 0.84 7.95 -8.08
C ASP A 448 1.98 7.87 -9.11
N THR A 449 1.77 8.31 -10.35
CA THR A 449 2.85 8.44 -11.36
C THR A 449 3.09 9.88 -11.78
N THR A 450 2.38 10.83 -11.17
CA THR A 450 2.45 12.26 -11.47
C THR A 450 3.71 12.86 -10.86
N THR A 451 4.54 13.49 -11.68
CA THR A 451 5.72 14.26 -11.23
C THR A 451 5.35 15.71 -10.96
N TYR A 452 4.44 16.26 -11.78
CA TYR A 452 3.95 17.63 -11.66
C TYR A 452 2.44 17.68 -11.80
N GLU A 453 1.81 18.48 -10.96
CA GLU A 453 0.39 18.79 -11.07
C GLU A 453 0.22 20.20 -11.65
N LEU A 454 -0.59 20.31 -12.69
CA LEU A 454 -0.87 21.57 -13.36
C LEU A 454 -2.36 21.89 -13.20
N ALA A 455 -2.63 22.76 -12.23
CA ALA A 455 -3.94 23.33 -12.01
C ALA A 455 -4.25 24.40 -13.07
N PHE A 456 -5.44 24.37 -13.65
CA PHE A 456 -5.92 25.40 -14.58
C PHE A 456 -7.31 25.88 -14.20
N GLN A 457 -7.51 27.20 -14.25
CA GLN A 457 -8.80 27.83 -13.99
C GLN A 457 -9.17 28.78 -15.13
N ILE A 458 -10.41 28.70 -15.61
CA ILE A 458 -10.97 29.73 -16.51
C ILE A 458 -11.43 30.91 -15.63
N ALA A 459 -10.69 32.02 -15.65
CA ALA A 459 -10.96 33.16 -14.78
C ALA A 459 -12.25 33.93 -15.16
N THR A 460 -12.64 33.96 -16.43
CA THR A 460 -13.90 34.57 -16.91
C THR A 460 -14.33 33.95 -18.25
N SER A 461 -15.62 33.60 -18.41
CA SER A 461 -16.20 33.07 -19.65
C SER A 461 -17.09 34.07 -20.40
N GLN A 462 -16.87 35.39 -20.24
CA GLN A 462 -17.61 36.39 -21.03
C GLN A 462 -16.88 36.67 -22.34
N ALA A 463 -17.35 36.07 -23.42
CA ALA A 463 -17.12 36.59 -24.76
C ALA A 463 -18.12 37.72 -25.00
N THR A 464 -17.70 38.98 -24.81
CA THR A 464 -18.49 40.13 -25.25
C THR A 464 -18.33 40.26 -26.76
N TYR A 465 -19.37 39.89 -27.51
CA TYR A 465 -19.49 40.26 -28.92
C TYR A 465 -19.89 41.74 -28.98
N GLU A 466 -18.97 42.62 -29.36
CA GLU A 466 -19.35 43.89 -29.97
C GLU A 466 -19.50 43.67 -31.49
N PRO A 467 -20.58 44.16 -32.12
CA PRO A 467 -20.85 43.95 -33.54
C PRO A 467 -19.83 44.59 -34.48
#